data_AF-A0A8C5E4W1-F1
#
_entry.id   AF-A0A8C5E4W1-F1
#
_cell.length_a   1.000
_cell.length_b   1.000
_cell.length_c   1.000
_cell.angle_alpha   90.00
_cell.angle_beta   90.00
_cell.angle_gamma   90.00
#
_symmetry.space_group_name_H-M   'P 1'
#
loop_
_entity.id
_entity.type
_entity.pdbx_description
1 polymer ?
#
loop_
_entity_poly.entity_id
_entity_poly.type
_entity_poly.pdbx_seq_one_letter_code
_entity_poly.pdbx_strand_id
1 'polypeptide(L)'
;FVYGCLRLFYGSKYAAGLLRPAVTALQSRSLAAYLHQDPSHRERGPTKESDAILKYLVTKYDIPEHWYPRQPERRARVDEYTAFHHSYTRPHAAAVFILEVLLPAQTGAPVDEERLNHALVRLDDTLDKLESMFLRRQPFLCGDDITVADLLAVCELMQPMGGDRDVLKLRPLLQHWRSRVQSAVGEAFDNTHRVLYNVRERRRAKL
;
A
#
# COMPACT_ATOMS: atom_id res chain seq x y z
N PHE A 1 -0.78 3.55 -9.26
CA PHE A 1 0.28 4.46 -8.76
C PHE A 1 1.49 3.68 -8.25
N VAL A 2 1.36 2.77 -7.27
CA VAL A 2 2.42 1.84 -6.80
C VAL A 2 3.17 1.14 -7.95
N TYR A 3 2.44 0.57 -8.91
CA TYR A 3 3.04 -0.08 -10.09
C TYR A 3 3.73 0.90 -11.07
N GLY A 4 3.32 2.17 -11.10
CA GLY A 4 3.89 3.22 -11.94
C GLY A 4 5.17 3.82 -11.36
N CYS A 5 5.19 4.09 -10.05
CA CYS A 5 6.36 4.56 -9.33
C CYS A 5 7.46 3.49 -9.27
N LEU A 6 7.12 2.21 -9.06
CA LEU A 6 8.08 1.11 -9.12
C LEU A 6 8.67 0.93 -10.53
N ARG A 7 7.86 1.10 -11.58
CA ARG A 7 8.31 1.00 -12.98
C ARG A 7 9.22 2.18 -13.39
N LEU A 8 8.97 3.38 -12.87
CA LEU A 8 9.82 4.56 -13.08
C LEU A 8 11.20 4.42 -12.41
N PHE A 9 11.30 3.73 -11.27
CA PHE A 9 12.55 3.62 -10.51
C PHE A 9 13.40 2.38 -10.82
N TYR A 10 12.80 1.25 -11.20
CA TYR A 10 13.51 -0.04 -11.15
C TYR A 10 13.75 -0.75 -12.48
N GLY A 11 13.19 -0.26 -13.59
CA GLY A 11 13.34 -0.90 -14.88
C GLY A 11 12.87 -2.37 -14.90
N SER A 12 12.98 -3.02 -16.04
CA SER A 12 12.31 -4.28 -16.38
C SER A 12 12.79 -5.55 -15.62
N LYS A 13 13.79 -5.50 -14.73
CA LYS A 13 14.70 -6.65 -14.53
C LYS A 13 14.73 -7.37 -13.18
N TYR A 14 13.81 -7.14 -12.24
CA TYR A 14 13.87 -7.84 -10.95
C TYR A 14 12.51 -8.40 -10.50
N ALA A 15 12.27 -9.70 -10.75
CA ALA A 15 11.33 -10.52 -9.99
C ALA A 15 11.43 -12.01 -10.41
N ALA A 16 12.24 -12.79 -9.70
CA ALA A 16 12.13 -14.25 -9.68
C ALA A 16 12.57 -14.74 -8.28
N GLY A 17 11.69 -15.45 -7.59
CA GLY A 17 11.96 -16.01 -6.25
C GLY A 17 10.67 -16.30 -5.48
N LEU A 18 10.32 -17.58 -5.45
CA LEU A 18 9.17 -18.27 -4.87
C LEU A 18 8.45 -17.64 -3.66
N LEU A 19 7.10 -17.61 -3.70
CA LEU A 19 6.14 -18.25 -2.76
C LEU A 19 4.68 -17.84 -3.10
N ARG A 20 3.72 -18.61 -2.58
CA ARG A 20 2.29 -18.83 -2.95
C ARG A 20 1.45 -17.68 -3.60
N PRO A 21 0.46 -18.02 -4.46
CA PRO A 21 0.00 -17.17 -5.57
C PRO A 21 -0.79 -15.91 -5.19
N ALA A 22 -1.42 -15.85 -4.02
CA ALA A 22 -2.36 -14.76 -3.70
C ALA A 22 -1.68 -13.47 -3.20
N VAL A 23 -0.58 -13.61 -2.43
CA VAL A 23 0.09 -12.47 -1.79
C VAL A 23 1.18 -11.87 -2.70
N THR A 24 1.85 -12.72 -3.49
CA THR A 24 2.90 -12.34 -4.45
C THR A 24 2.36 -11.63 -5.70
N ALA A 25 1.06 -11.77 -5.99
CA ALA A 25 0.44 -11.14 -7.14
C ALA A 25 0.45 -9.60 -7.07
N LEU A 26 0.59 -9.02 -5.89
CA LEU A 26 0.54 -7.57 -5.72
C LEU A 26 1.70 -6.78 -6.34
N GLN A 27 2.83 -7.40 -6.70
CA GLN A 27 4.04 -6.62 -7.03
C GLN A 27 4.90 -7.06 -8.22
N SER A 28 4.51 -8.02 -9.04
CA SER A 28 5.31 -8.30 -10.24
C SER A 28 4.43 -8.55 -11.45
N ARG A 29 5.05 -8.47 -12.63
CA ARG A 29 4.49 -8.74 -13.96
C ARG A 29 3.58 -9.98 -14.07
N SER A 30 3.57 -10.85 -13.06
CA SER A 30 2.72 -12.02 -12.95
C SER A 30 1.22 -11.69 -12.82
N LEU A 31 0.77 -10.64 -12.12
CA LEU A 31 -0.67 -10.42 -11.93
C LEU A 31 -1.37 -9.90 -13.19
N ALA A 32 -0.74 -8.97 -13.91
CA ALA A 32 -1.26 -8.55 -15.22
C ALA A 32 -1.24 -9.72 -16.22
N ALA A 33 -0.14 -10.47 -16.29
CA ALA A 33 -0.06 -11.66 -17.15
C ALA A 33 -1.08 -12.75 -16.76
N TYR A 34 -1.34 -12.92 -15.47
CA TYR A 34 -2.30 -13.87 -14.94
C TYR A 34 -3.76 -13.45 -15.21
N LEU A 35 -4.10 -12.18 -14.98
CA LEU A 35 -5.40 -11.62 -15.35
C LEU A 35 -5.62 -11.61 -16.88
N HIS A 36 -4.56 -11.50 -17.68
CA HIS A 36 -4.63 -11.65 -19.13
C HIS A 36 -4.89 -13.10 -19.59
N GLN A 37 -4.48 -14.09 -18.80
CA GLN A 37 -4.72 -15.51 -19.09
C GLN A 37 -6.09 -16.00 -18.60
N ASP A 38 -6.75 -15.19 -17.78
CA ASP A 38 -8.05 -15.52 -17.21
C ASP A 38 -9.17 -15.46 -18.26
N PRO A 39 -9.90 -16.58 -18.51
CA PRO A 39 -10.96 -16.62 -19.51
C PRO A 39 -12.05 -15.57 -19.31
N SER A 40 -12.34 -15.14 -18.07
CA SER A 40 -13.36 -14.14 -17.77
C SER A 40 -12.99 -12.71 -18.20
N HIS A 41 -11.72 -12.47 -18.55
CA HIS A 41 -11.21 -11.17 -19.00
C HIS A 41 -11.00 -11.07 -20.52
N ARG A 42 -11.38 -12.09 -21.30
CA ARG A 42 -11.20 -12.13 -22.77
C ARG A 42 -11.94 -11.02 -23.54
N GLU A 43 -13.11 -10.60 -23.07
CA GLU A 43 -13.93 -9.59 -23.78
C GLU A 43 -13.75 -8.16 -23.25
N ARG A 44 -13.66 -7.97 -21.92
CA ARG A 44 -13.55 -6.64 -21.28
C ARG A 44 -12.13 -6.25 -20.88
N GLY A 45 -11.17 -7.16 -21.01
CA GLY A 45 -9.80 -6.98 -20.51
C GLY A 45 -9.69 -7.10 -18.99
N PRO A 46 -8.46 -7.08 -18.44
CA PRO A 46 -8.22 -7.19 -17.01
C PRO A 46 -8.63 -5.93 -16.25
N THR A 47 -9.12 -6.11 -15.03
CA THR A 47 -9.34 -5.01 -14.07
C THR A 47 -8.04 -4.24 -13.84
N LYS A 48 -8.08 -2.90 -13.81
CA LYS A 48 -6.89 -2.05 -13.70
C LYS A 48 -6.67 -1.43 -12.32
N GLU A 49 -7.71 -1.37 -11.50
CA GLU A 49 -7.67 -0.77 -10.16
C GLU A 49 -7.28 -1.79 -9.08
N SER A 50 -6.29 -1.46 -8.26
CA SER A 50 -5.73 -2.37 -7.25
C SER A 50 -6.79 -2.88 -6.26
N ASP A 51 -7.71 -2.01 -5.83
CA ASP A 51 -8.83 -2.38 -4.97
C ASP A 51 -9.71 -3.46 -5.62
N ALA A 52 -10.19 -3.18 -6.83
CA ALA A 52 -11.06 -4.09 -7.56
C ALA A 52 -10.35 -5.41 -7.92
N ILE A 53 -9.05 -5.38 -8.23
CA ILE A 53 -8.26 -6.60 -8.46
C ILE A 53 -8.18 -7.43 -7.16
N LEU A 54 -7.88 -6.82 -6.02
CA LEU A 54 -7.79 -7.54 -4.74
C LEU A 54 -9.12 -8.20 -4.38
N LYS A 55 -10.23 -7.47 -4.43
CA LYS A 55 -11.57 -7.99 -4.17
C LYS A 55 -11.94 -9.13 -5.12
N TYR A 56 -11.57 -9.00 -6.40
CA TYR A 56 -11.75 -10.04 -7.40
C TYR A 56 -10.97 -11.32 -7.06
N LEU A 57 -9.68 -11.19 -6.74
CA LEU A 57 -8.84 -12.33 -6.39
C LEU A 57 -9.37 -13.06 -5.15
N VAL A 58 -9.76 -12.31 -4.11
CA VAL A 58 -10.32 -12.88 -2.88
C VAL A 58 -11.59 -13.67 -3.19
N THR A 59 -12.49 -13.08 -3.98
CA THR A 59 -13.77 -13.71 -4.33
C THR A 59 -13.59 -14.93 -5.23
N LYS A 60 -12.60 -14.90 -6.14
CA LYS A 60 -12.41 -15.94 -7.15
C LYS A 60 -11.65 -17.15 -6.64
N TYR A 61 -10.63 -16.97 -5.80
CA TYR A 61 -9.63 -18.00 -5.52
C TYR A 61 -9.75 -18.67 -4.15
N ASP A 62 -10.97 -18.74 -3.59
CA ASP A 62 -11.25 -19.35 -2.28
C ASP A 62 -10.25 -18.91 -1.18
N ILE A 63 -9.91 -17.62 -1.23
CA ILE A 63 -9.04 -16.98 -0.23
C ILE A 63 -9.87 -16.81 1.05
N PRO A 64 -9.27 -16.95 2.25
CA PRO A 64 -10.00 -16.83 3.51
C PRO A 64 -10.91 -15.60 3.58
N GLU A 65 -12.14 -15.81 4.02
CA GLU A 65 -13.22 -14.81 3.91
C GLU A 65 -12.91 -13.49 4.63
N HIS A 66 -12.08 -13.51 5.68
CA HIS A 66 -11.71 -12.30 6.42
C HIS A 66 -11.10 -11.21 5.53
N TRP A 67 -10.40 -11.58 4.44
CA TRP A 67 -9.80 -10.61 3.53
C TRP A 67 -10.82 -9.68 2.87
N TYR A 68 -12.00 -10.21 2.54
CA TYR A 68 -13.12 -9.46 1.98
C TYR A 68 -14.45 -10.13 2.38
N PRO A 69 -14.98 -9.81 3.57
CA PRO A 69 -16.10 -10.52 4.19
C PRO A 69 -17.35 -10.55 3.30
N ARG A 70 -18.18 -11.60 3.37
CA ARG A 70 -19.47 -11.65 2.65
C ARG A 70 -20.60 -11.00 3.45
N GLN A 71 -20.49 -10.99 4.78
CA GLN A 71 -21.44 -10.32 5.66
C GLN A 71 -21.56 -8.83 5.28
N PRO A 72 -22.77 -8.31 4.98
CA PRO A 72 -22.96 -6.96 4.44
C PRO A 72 -22.33 -5.86 5.29
N GLU A 73 -22.47 -5.93 6.62
CA GLU A 73 -22.00 -4.90 7.54
C GLU A 73 -20.47 -4.86 7.61
N ARG A 74 -19.82 -6.02 7.63
CA ARG A 74 -18.34 -6.11 7.61
C ARG A 74 -17.79 -5.70 6.25
N ARG A 75 -18.45 -6.10 5.16
CA ARG A 75 -18.09 -5.69 3.80
C ARG A 75 -18.19 -4.19 3.62
N ALA A 76 -19.26 -3.57 4.12
CA ALA A 76 -19.46 -2.13 4.05
C ALA A 76 -18.32 -1.35 4.70
N ARG A 77 -17.71 -1.85 5.79
CA ARG A 77 -16.54 -1.22 6.41
C ARG A 77 -15.29 -1.27 5.54
N VAL A 78 -15.06 -2.41 4.88
CA VAL A 78 -13.95 -2.55 3.93
C VAL A 78 -14.16 -1.63 2.73
N ASP A 79 -15.38 -1.59 2.18
CA ASP A 79 -15.72 -0.74 1.04
C ASP A 79 -15.61 0.75 1.40
N GLU A 80 -16.13 1.16 2.56
CA GLU A 80 -15.99 2.52 3.12
C GLU A 80 -14.52 2.94 3.19
N TYR A 81 -13.64 2.09 3.73
CA TYR A 81 -12.22 2.38 3.77
C TYR A 81 -11.61 2.46 2.37
N THR A 82 -11.90 1.50 1.48
CA THR A 82 -11.29 1.50 0.14
C THR A 82 -11.66 2.75 -0.65
N ALA A 83 -12.90 3.24 -0.53
CA ALA A 83 -13.34 4.51 -1.09
C ALA A 83 -12.60 5.70 -0.47
N PHE A 84 -12.51 5.77 0.86
CA PHE A 84 -11.74 6.80 1.57
C PHE A 84 -10.26 6.81 1.14
N HIS A 85 -9.64 5.64 1.03
CA HIS A 85 -8.23 5.47 0.68
C HIS A 85 -7.88 6.14 -0.66
N HIS A 86 -8.78 6.10 -1.66
CA HIS A 86 -8.56 6.72 -2.97
C HIS A 86 -8.47 8.25 -2.91
N SER A 87 -9.20 8.89 -1.99
CA SER A 87 -9.25 10.35 -1.86
C SER A 87 -8.30 10.90 -0.79
N TYR A 88 -7.86 10.07 0.15
CA TYR A 88 -7.07 10.50 1.31
C TYR A 88 -5.75 9.74 1.41
N THR A 89 -5.76 8.51 1.92
CA THR A 89 -4.53 7.77 2.28
C THR A 89 -3.53 7.70 1.13
N ARG A 90 -3.98 7.26 -0.06
CA ARG A 90 -3.12 7.14 -1.24
C ARG A 90 -2.55 8.49 -1.69
N PRO A 91 -3.35 9.50 -2.08
CA PRO A 91 -2.78 10.73 -2.62
C PRO A 91 -1.93 11.49 -1.60
N HIS A 92 -2.26 11.45 -0.31
CA HIS A 92 -1.49 12.18 0.71
C HIS A 92 -0.16 11.49 1.05
N ALA A 93 -0.13 10.16 1.18
CA ALA A 93 1.12 9.43 1.38
C ALA A 93 2.02 9.52 0.13
N ALA A 94 1.42 9.39 -1.06
CA ALA A 94 2.12 9.55 -2.33
C ALA A 94 2.73 10.95 -2.48
N ALA A 95 2.02 12.03 -2.09
CA ALA A 95 2.55 13.39 -2.18
C ALA A 95 3.85 13.55 -1.39
N VAL A 96 3.89 13.05 -0.15
CA VAL A 96 5.10 13.05 0.68
C VAL A 96 6.23 12.27 -0.01
N PHE A 97 5.96 11.03 -0.45
CA PHE A 97 6.97 10.22 -1.15
C PHE A 97 7.49 10.89 -2.44
N ILE A 98 6.61 11.52 -3.22
CA ILE A 98 6.98 12.18 -4.47
C ILE A 98 7.88 13.38 -4.19
N LEU A 99 7.48 14.25 -3.28
CA LEU A 99 8.19 15.49 -2.98
C LEU A 99 9.52 15.22 -2.29
N GLU A 100 9.54 14.30 -1.33
CA GLU A 100 10.73 14.02 -0.54
C GLU A 100 11.70 13.09 -1.25
N VAL A 101 11.20 12.12 -2.04
CA VAL A 101 12.00 11.02 -2.60
C VAL A 101 12.05 11.04 -4.11
N LEU A 102 10.90 11.06 -4.77
CA LEU A 102 10.83 10.86 -6.22
C LEU A 102 11.45 12.01 -6.99
N LEU A 103 10.97 13.23 -6.75
CA LEU A 103 11.40 14.41 -7.47
C LEU A 103 12.90 14.68 -7.25
N PRO A 104 13.44 14.74 -6.02
CA PRO A 104 14.87 14.96 -5.82
C PRO A 104 15.74 13.88 -6.48
N ALA A 105 15.31 12.62 -6.45
CA ALA A 105 16.05 11.53 -7.09
C ALA A 105 16.05 11.63 -8.63
N GLN A 106 15.00 12.16 -9.24
CA GLN A 106 14.89 12.32 -10.69
C GLN A 106 15.54 13.60 -11.21
N THR A 107 15.41 14.71 -10.49
CA THR A 107 15.85 16.03 -10.95
C THR A 107 17.20 16.45 -10.39
N GLY A 108 17.64 15.84 -9.30
CA GLY A 108 18.81 16.29 -8.53
C GLY A 108 18.58 17.59 -7.76
N ALA A 109 17.38 18.16 -7.80
CA ALA A 109 17.03 19.37 -7.06
C ALA A 109 16.86 19.06 -5.56
N PRO A 110 17.10 20.06 -4.68
CA PRO A 110 16.78 19.91 -3.27
C PRO A 110 15.27 19.71 -3.05
N VAL A 111 14.91 19.23 -1.87
CA VAL A 111 13.51 19.11 -1.43
C VAL A 111 12.91 20.51 -1.30
N ASP A 112 11.71 20.68 -1.86
CA ASP A 112 10.89 21.87 -1.62
C ASP A 112 10.19 21.71 -0.26
N GLU A 113 10.80 22.28 0.78
CA GLU A 113 10.35 22.14 2.16
C GLU A 113 8.96 22.72 2.40
N GLU A 114 8.60 23.81 1.72
CA GLU A 114 7.27 24.42 1.85
C GLU A 114 6.20 23.45 1.35
N ARG A 115 6.37 22.92 0.12
CA ARG A 115 5.44 21.95 -0.43
C ARG A 115 5.41 20.65 0.36
N LEU A 116 6.56 20.18 0.85
CA LEU A 116 6.64 18.98 1.68
C LEU A 116 5.87 19.18 2.99
N ASN A 117 6.04 20.31 3.67
CA ASN A 117 5.32 20.61 4.91
C ASN A 117 3.80 20.63 4.70
N HIS A 118 3.31 21.23 3.61
CA HIS A 118 1.89 21.16 3.25
C HIS A 118 1.40 19.73 3.00
N ALA A 119 2.20 18.89 2.33
CA ALA A 119 1.86 17.49 2.12
C ALA A 119 1.84 16.69 3.45
N LEU A 120 2.75 16.98 4.37
CA LEU A 120 2.81 16.36 5.69
C LEU A 120 1.58 16.72 6.53
N VAL A 121 1.14 17.98 6.55
CA VAL A 121 -0.09 18.39 7.25
C VAL A 121 -1.31 17.62 6.73
N ARG A 122 -1.45 17.51 5.40
CA ARG A 122 -2.57 16.74 4.80
C ARG A 122 -2.52 15.25 5.12
N LEU A 123 -1.32 14.68 5.17
CA LEU A 123 -1.13 13.30 5.58
C LEU A 123 -1.46 13.13 7.06
N ASP A 124 -1.05 14.06 7.92
CA ASP A 124 -1.35 14.04 9.35
C ASP A 124 -2.86 14.06 9.61
N ASP A 125 -3.60 14.96 8.95
CA ASP A 125 -5.07 15.00 8.95
C ASP A 125 -5.72 13.68 8.50
N THR A 126 -5.02 12.92 7.65
CA THR A 126 -5.48 11.61 7.16
C THR A 126 -5.20 10.51 8.15
N LEU A 127 -4.07 10.56 8.83
CA LEU A 127 -3.71 9.64 9.89
C LEU A 127 -4.65 9.81 11.10
N ASP A 128 -5.08 11.04 11.40
CA ASP A 128 -6.12 11.30 12.40
C ASP A 128 -7.45 10.64 12.03
N LYS A 129 -7.87 10.75 10.77
CA LYS A 129 -9.08 10.07 10.28
C LYS A 129 -8.90 8.55 10.27
N LEU A 130 -7.71 8.05 9.91
CA LEU A 130 -7.41 6.63 9.92
C LEU A 130 -7.56 6.05 11.34
N GLU A 131 -7.03 6.75 12.33
CA GLU A 131 -7.09 6.34 13.72
C GLU A 131 -8.50 6.48 14.31
N SER A 132 -9.15 7.64 14.13
CA SER A 132 -10.45 7.93 14.75
C SER A 132 -11.66 7.30 14.05
N MET A 133 -11.63 7.15 12.72
CA MET A 133 -12.78 6.65 11.96
C MET A 133 -12.71 5.15 11.73
N PHE A 134 -11.52 4.62 11.42
CA PHE A 134 -11.34 3.23 10.97
C PHE A 134 -10.75 2.35 12.08
N LEU A 135 -9.52 2.62 12.53
CA LEU A 135 -8.85 1.78 13.52
C LEU A 135 -9.57 1.76 14.88
N ARG A 136 -9.91 2.94 15.40
CA ARG A 136 -10.58 3.13 16.70
C ARG A 136 -9.89 2.31 17.81
N ARG A 137 -10.63 1.38 18.41
CA ARG A 137 -10.17 0.45 19.47
C ARG A 137 -10.06 -0.98 18.96
N GLN A 138 -9.98 -1.17 17.64
CA GLN A 138 -9.92 -2.47 16.98
C GLN A 138 -8.47 -2.80 16.60
N PRO A 139 -8.15 -4.09 16.39
CA PRO A 139 -6.80 -4.47 15.98
C PRO A 139 -6.50 -4.08 14.52
N PHE A 140 -7.48 -4.09 13.62
CA PHE A 140 -7.35 -3.76 12.19
C PHE A 140 -8.34 -2.68 11.78
N LEU A 141 -8.19 -2.11 10.58
CA LEU A 141 -8.96 -0.94 10.13
C LEU A 141 -10.46 -1.18 10.00
N CYS A 142 -10.87 -2.43 9.79
CA CYS A 142 -12.26 -2.78 9.50
C CYS A 142 -12.81 -3.88 10.42
N GLY A 143 -12.14 -4.19 11.52
CA GLY A 143 -12.59 -5.20 12.48
C GLY A 143 -11.47 -5.92 13.22
N ASP A 144 -11.80 -7.12 13.68
CA ASP A 144 -10.91 -7.98 14.46
C ASP A 144 -9.88 -8.74 13.62
N ASP A 145 -10.13 -8.90 12.32
CA ASP A 145 -9.27 -9.58 11.36
C ASP A 145 -8.68 -8.60 10.33
N ILE A 146 -7.50 -8.94 9.82
CA ILE A 146 -6.88 -8.22 8.70
C ILE A 146 -7.75 -8.31 7.45
N THR A 147 -7.82 -7.23 6.67
CA THR A 147 -8.59 -7.18 5.42
C THR A 147 -7.78 -6.55 4.27
N VAL A 148 -8.36 -6.51 3.07
CA VAL A 148 -7.77 -5.75 1.94
C VAL A 148 -7.59 -4.26 2.26
N ALA A 149 -8.37 -3.71 3.19
CA ALA A 149 -8.22 -2.34 3.65
C ALA A 149 -6.84 -2.11 4.28
N ASP A 150 -6.42 -3.00 5.18
CA ASP A 150 -5.14 -2.92 5.87
C ASP A 150 -3.95 -3.05 4.91
N LEU A 151 -4.06 -3.93 3.90
CA LEU A 151 -3.03 -4.10 2.88
C LEU A 151 -2.86 -2.83 2.05
N LEU A 152 -3.96 -2.23 1.59
CA LEU A 152 -3.92 -0.99 0.82
C LEU A 152 -3.32 0.13 1.67
N ALA A 153 -3.79 0.30 2.90
CA ALA A 153 -3.30 1.31 3.83
C ALA A 153 -1.79 1.22 4.06
N VAL A 154 -1.31 0.04 4.44
CA VAL A 154 0.09 -0.13 4.83
C VAL A 154 1.03 0.05 3.64
N CYS A 155 0.63 -0.39 2.44
CA CYS A 155 1.42 -0.19 1.22
C CYS A 155 1.64 1.30 0.92
N GLU A 156 0.62 2.14 1.11
CA GLU A 156 0.75 3.58 0.88
C GLU A 156 1.59 4.24 1.99
N LEU A 157 1.32 3.89 3.26
CA LEU A 157 2.00 4.49 4.42
C LEU A 157 3.46 4.06 4.58
N MET A 158 3.88 2.97 3.95
CA MET A 158 5.28 2.57 3.89
C MET A 158 6.11 3.38 2.88
N GLN A 159 5.50 4.02 1.88
CA GLN A 159 6.26 4.74 0.83
C GLN A 159 7.23 5.80 1.39
N PRO A 160 6.83 6.68 2.32
CA PRO A 160 7.72 7.68 2.92
C PRO A 160 8.97 7.09 3.61
N MET A 161 8.96 5.81 3.99
CA MET A 161 10.16 5.13 4.53
C MET A 161 11.34 5.13 3.56
N GLY A 162 11.10 5.24 2.24
CA GLY A 162 12.16 5.41 1.25
C GLY A 162 12.95 6.73 1.40
N GLY A 163 12.35 7.74 2.05
CA GLY A 163 12.99 8.98 2.46
C GLY A 163 13.48 8.97 3.91
N ASP A 164 13.53 7.80 4.55
CA ASP A 164 13.79 7.63 5.98
C ASP A 164 12.76 8.29 6.91
N ARG A 165 11.53 8.51 6.40
CA ARG A 165 10.45 9.12 7.16
C ARG A 165 9.43 8.08 7.61
N ASP A 166 9.47 7.74 8.90
CA ASP A 166 8.37 7.00 9.54
C ASP A 166 7.23 7.95 9.91
N VAL A 167 6.22 8.04 9.04
CA VAL A 167 5.04 8.89 9.24
C VAL A 167 4.18 8.45 10.42
N LEU A 168 4.39 7.24 10.95
CA LEU A 168 3.67 6.73 12.12
C LEU A 168 4.43 6.93 13.42
N LYS A 169 5.63 7.53 13.41
CA LYS A 169 6.54 7.62 14.57
C LYS A 169 5.89 8.18 15.84
N LEU A 170 4.95 9.11 15.71
CA LEU A 170 4.26 9.77 16.84
C LEU A 170 2.85 9.22 17.08
N ARG A 171 2.49 8.10 16.46
CA ARG A 171 1.12 7.55 16.45
C ARG A 171 1.12 6.10 16.94
N PRO A 172 1.20 5.87 18.26
CA PRO A 172 1.42 4.52 18.82
C PRO A 172 0.32 3.52 18.44
N LEU A 173 -0.93 3.95 18.31
CA LEU A 173 -2.03 3.06 17.87
C LEU A 173 -1.81 2.57 16.44
N LEU A 174 -1.44 3.48 15.53
CA LEU A 174 -1.10 3.13 14.15
C LEU A 174 0.21 2.32 14.05
N GLN A 175 1.20 2.56 14.92
CA GLN A 175 2.40 1.71 14.97
C GLN A 175 2.07 0.28 15.36
N HIS A 176 1.27 0.09 16.42
CA HIS A 176 0.81 -1.23 16.82
C HIS A 176 -0.04 -1.90 15.74
N TRP A 177 -0.90 -1.14 15.06
CA TRP A 177 -1.64 -1.63 13.89
C TRP A 177 -0.70 -2.11 12.79
N ARG A 178 0.30 -1.31 12.39
CA ARG A 178 1.31 -1.70 11.39
C ARG A 178 2.02 -2.99 11.81
N SER A 179 2.41 -3.13 13.08
CA SER A 179 3.05 -4.35 13.59
C SER A 179 2.14 -5.57 13.53
N ARG A 180 0.84 -5.43 13.81
CA ARG A 180 -0.15 -6.51 13.64
C ARG A 180 -0.31 -6.90 12.18
N VAL A 181 -0.36 -5.91 11.27
CA VAL A 181 -0.42 -6.16 9.83
C VAL A 181 0.83 -6.88 9.33
N GLN A 182 2.03 -6.43 9.74
CA GLN A 182 3.28 -7.11 9.41
C GLN A 182 3.29 -8.56 9.92
N SER A 183 2.82 -8.79 11.15
CA SER A 183 2.75 -10.13 11.73
C SER A 183 1.76 -11.04 10.98
N ALA A 184 0.60 -10.51 10.59
CA ALA A 184 -0.41 -11.26 9.84
C ALA A 184 0.02 -11.59 8.40
N VAL A 185 0.79 -10.71 7.77
CA VAL A 185 1.31 -10.90 6.40
C VAL A 185 2.59 -11.75 6.37
N GLY A 186 3.38 -11.73 7.45
CA GLY A 186 4.62 -12.48 7.59
C GLY A 186 5.75 -11.95 6.69
N GLU A 187 6.63 -12.84 6.23
CA GLU A 187 7.84 -12.51 5.45
C GLU A 187 7.55 -11.69 4.18
N ALA A 188 6.35 -11.85 3.61
CA ALA A 188 5.95 -11.09 2.43
C ALA A 188 5.98 -9.57 2.67
N PHE A 189 5.76 -9.12 3.90
CA PHE A 189 5.78 -7.70 4.25
C PHE A 189 7.14 -7.06 3.92
N ASP A 190 8.23 -7.61 4.45
CA ASP A 190 9.55 -7.02 4.24
C ASP A 190 10.10 -7.31 2.84
N ASN A 191 9.78 -8.47 2.26
CA ASN A 191 10.17 -8.80 0.89
C ASN A 191 9.59 -7.80 -0.13
N THR A 192 8.33 -7.41 0.04
CA THR A 192 7.63 -6.41 -0.77
C THR A 192 8.19 -5.01 -0.55
N HIS A 193 8.49 -4.62 0.69
CA HIS A 193 9.01 -3.29 1.00
C HIS A 193 10.53 -3.13 0.86
N ARG A 194 11.27 -4.22 0.57
CA ARG A 194 12.73 -4.21 0.35
C ARG A 194 13.19 -3.14 -0.64
N VAL A 195 12.37 -2.89 -1.65
CA VAL A 195 12.61 -1.84 -2.64
C VAL A 195 12.72 -0.45 -2.00
N LEU A 196 11.85 -0.12 -1.05
CA LEU A 196 11.87 1.14 -0.32
C LEU A 196 13.05 1.21 0.65
N TYR A 197 13.36 0.11 1.34
CA TYR A 197 14.52 0.01 2.22
C TYR A 197 15.82 0.28 1.44
N ASN A 198 15.95 -0.26 0.23
CA ASN A 198 17.10 0.01 -0.63
C ASN A 198 17.20 1.49 -1.05
N VAL A 199 16.07 2.18 -1.29
CA VAL A 199 16.08 3.64 -1.54
C VAL A 199 16.61 4.37 -0.31
N ARG A 200 16.08 4.04 0.87
CA ARG A 200 16.45 4.65 2.14
C ARG A 200 17.95 4.53 2.39
N GLU A 201 18.51 3.33 2.28
CA GLU A 201 19.95 3.11 2.52
C GLU A 201 20.82 3.88 1.52
N ARG A 202 20.44 3.93 0.24
CA ARG A 202 21.17 4.73 -0.77
C ARG A 202 21.15 6.22 -0.49
N ARG A 203 20.08 6.74 0.12
CA ARG A 203 19.98 8.15 0.51
C ARG A 203 20.83 8.44 1.73
N ARG A 204 20.78 7.58 2.75
CA ARG A 204 21.65 7.68 3.93
C ARG A 204 23.13 7.69 3.56
N ALA A 205 23.53 6.88 2.59
CA ALA A 205 24.93 6.84 2.13
C ALA A 205 25.39 8.10 1.37
N LYS A 206 24.49 9.02 1.01
CA LYS A 206 24.80 10.28 0.30
C LYS A 206 24.75 11.52 1.22
N LEU A 207 24.26 11.36 2.46
CA LEU A 207 24.24 12.38 3.51
C LEU A 207 25.50 12.24 4.37
#